data_AF-A0AAP9IEK5-F1
#
_entry.id   AF-A0AAP9IEK5-F1
#
_cell.length_a   1.000
_cell.length_b   1.000
_cell.length_c   1.000
_cell.angle_alpha   90.00
_cell.angle_beta   90.00
_cell.angle_gamma   90.00
#
_symmetry.space_group_name_H-M   'P 1'
#
loop_
_entity.id
_entity.type
_entity.pdbx_description
1 polymer ?
#
loop_
_entity_poly.entity_id
_entity_poly.type
_entity_poly.pdbx_seq_one_letter_code
_entity_poly.pdbx_strand_id
1 'polypeptide(L)'
;MSIIKSKMLTDTKPSDETYSQLIKQLNIPEGTLIALMVLEVEYDRKKFYCCLSGGKIINGEPHFTLVGQAAFEALANHQTPNETLTIQEIKVGETPLKNKVKATLKKAPSNSKICFIGDMQGELDGVLSSVFNIEKTIH
;
A
#
# COMPACT_ATOMS: atom_id res chain seq x y z
N MET A 1 21.22 9.87 -7.33
CA MET A 1 20.26 9.38 -6.31
C MET A 1 19.19 8.55 -6.99
N SER A 2 18.93 7.33 -6.53
CA SER A 2 17.83 6.52 -7.09
C SER A 2 16.48 7.14 -6.72
N ILE A 3 15.65 7.41 -7.73
CA ILE A 3 14.29 7.94 -7.61
C ILE A 3 13.33 6.76 -7.49
N ILE A 4 12.32 6.87 -6.63
CA ILE A 4 11.22 5.89 -6.56
C ILE A 4 10.25 6.26 -7.68
N LYS A 5 9.97 5.33 -8.59
CA LYS A 5 8.88 5.47 -9.54
C LYS A 5 7.75 4.57 -9.09
N SER A 6 6.50 5.03 -9.16
CA SER A 6 5.35 4.19 -8.86
C SER A 6 4.26 4.35 -9.90
N LYS A 7 3.43 3.31 -10.02
CA LYS A 7 2.22 3.30 -10.84
C LYS A 7 1.12 2.57 -10.08
N MET A 8 -0.07 3.16 -10.02
CA MET A 8 -1.26 2.50 -9.46
C MET A 8 -1.63 1.25 -10.26
N LEU A 9 -1.89 0.16 -9.55
CA LEU A 9 -2.51 -1.04 -10.10
C LEU A 9 -4.03 -0.89 -10.02
N THR A 10 -4.70 -1.09 -11.15
CA THR A 10 -6.15 -0.89 -11.29
C THR A 10 -6.93 -2.19 -11.40
N ASP A 11 -6.22 -3.31 -11.54
CA ASP A 11 -6.76 -4.66 -11.75
C ASP A 11 -6.76 -5.51 -10.48
N THR A 12 -6.17 -5.00 -9.38
CA THR A 12 -6.16 -5.70 -8.09
C THR A 12 -7.46 -5.51 -7.32
N LYS A 13 -7.95 -6.59 -6.71
CA LYS A 13 -9.20 -6.58 -5.94
C LYS A 13 -9.04 -7.27 -4.59
N PRO A 14 -9.70 -6.75 -3.54
CA PRO A 14 -9.81 -7.45 -2.27
C PRO A 14 -10.73 -8.66 -2.42
N SER A 15 -10.95 -9.41 -1.34
CA SER A 15 -12.00 -10.44 -1.32
C SER A 15 -13.39 -9.85 -1.56
N ASP A 16 -14.32 -10.68 -2.05
CA ASP A 16 -15.70 -10.27 -2.29
C ASP A 16 -16.40 -9.81 -1.00
N GLU A 17 -16.05 -10.41 0.14
CA GLU A 17 -16.55 -10.02 1.46
C GLU A 17 -16.06 -8.61 1.84
N THR A 18 -14.76 -8.38 1.80
CA THR A 18 -14.16 -7.07 2.12
C THR A 18 -14.64 -5.99 1.16
N TYR A 19 -14.77 -6.30 -0.14
CA TYR A 19 -15.37 -5.40 -1.13
C TYR A 19 -16.81 -5.03 -0.75
N SER A 20 -17.65 -6.02 -0.43
CA SER A 20 -19.05 -5.83 -0.06
C SER A 20 -19.22 -5.00 1.21
N GLN A 21 -18.33 -5.16 2.19
CA GLN A 21 -18.31 -4.32 3.39
C GLN A 21 -17.90 -2.88 3.05
N LEU A 22 -16.91 -2.72 2.17
CA LEU A 22 -16.35 -1.41 1.83
C LEU A 22 -17.33 -0.56 1.02
N ILE A 23 -18.04 -1.15 0.05
CA ILE A 23 -19.12 -0.43 -0.67
C ILE A 23 -20.23 0.04 0.27
N LYS A 24 -20.62 -0.80 1.25
CA LYS A 24 -21.66 -0.47 2.24
C LYS A 24 -21.19 0.66 3.16
N GLN A 25 -19.95 0.58 3.64
CA GLN A 25 -19.38 1.60 4.52
C GLN A 25 -19.21 2.94 3.81
N LEU A 26 -18.80 2.93 2.54
CA LEU A 26 -18.63 4.14 1.74
C LEU A 26 -19.94 4.67 1.13
N ASN A 27 -21.04 3.94 1.30
CA ASN A 27 -22.34 4.25 0.70
C ASN A 27 -22.25 4.47 -0.82
N ILE A 28 -21.50 3.62 -1.51
CA ILE A 28 -21.32 3.65 -2.97
C ILE A 28 -22.09 2.51 -3.65
N PRO A 29 -22.56 2.70 -4.89
CA PRO A 29 -23.29 1.65 -5.61
C PRO A 29 -22.47 0.37 -5.79
N GLU A 30 -23.15 -0.78 -5.72
CA GLU A 30 -22.58 -2.07 -6.11
C GLU A 30 -22.03 -2.01 -7.54
N GLY A 31 -20.87 -2.65 -7.75
CA GLY A 31 -20.18 -2.64 -9.05
C GLY A 31 -19.32 -1.40 -9.29
N THR A 32 -19.31 -0.42 -8.38
CA THR A 32 -18.38 0.71 -8.46
C THR A 32 -16.94 0.22 -8.30
N LEU A 33 -16.07 0.59 -9.24
CA LEU A 33 -14.63 0.31 -9.14
C LEU A 33 -14.02 1.19 -8.05
N ILE A 34 -13.38 0.56 -7.06
CA ILE A 34 -12.74 1.25 -5.95
C ILE A 34 -11.23 1.20 -6.19
N ALA A 35 -10.63 2.36 -6.40
CA ALA A 35 -9.19 2.47 -6.49
C ALA A 35 -8.57 2.25 -5.11
N LEU A 36 -7.89 1.12 -4.93
CA LEU A 36 -7.12 0.82 -3.74
C LEU A 36 -5.66 1.26 -3.96
N MET A 37 -5.01 1.72 -2.90
CA MET A 37 -3.62 2.20 -2.95
C MET A 37 -2.63 1.04 -3.06
N VAL A 38 -2.67 0.34 -4.19
CA VAL A 38 -1.75 -0.72 -4.57
C VAL A 38 -0.94 -0.23 -5.77
N LEU A 39 0.38 -0.37 -5.69
CA LEU A 39 1.35 0.27 -6.55
C LEU A 39 2.36 -0.76 -7.06
N GLU A 40 2.66 -0.71 -8.35
CA GLU A 40 3.94 -1.21 -8.86
C GLU A 40 4.99 -0.14 -8.60
N VAL A 41 6.10 -0.52 -7.97
CA VAL A 41 7.18 0.40 -7.57
C VAL A 41 8.51 -0.06 -8.17
N GLU A 42 9.19 0.84 -8.87
CA GLU A 42 10.56 0.62 -9.35
C GLU A 42 11.53 1.44 -8.50
N TYR A 43 12.53 0.76 -7.93
CA TYR A 43 13.60 1.40 -7.19
C TYR A 43 14.89 0.58 -7.30
N ASP A 44 16.00 1.24 -7.64
CA ASP A 44 17.32 0.62 -7.74
C ASP A 44 17.37 -0.60 -8.70
N ARG A 45 16.70 -0.48 -9.85
CA ARG A 45 16.52 -1.53 -10.87
C ARG A 45 15.78 -2.79 -10.38
N LYS A 46 15.16 -2.72 -9.20
CA LYS A 46 14.24 -3.74 -8.69
C LYS A 46 12.80 -3.25 -8.85
N LYS A 47 11.92 -4.19 -9.14
CA LYS A 47 10.47 -3.98 -9.15
C LYS A 47 9.89 -4.55 -7.84
N PHE A 48 8.87 -3.89 -7.30
CA PHE A 48 8.15 -4.27 -6.09
C PHE A 48 6.67 -4.01 -6.29
N TYR A 49 5.86 -4.68 -5.49
CA TYR A 49 4.42 -4.47 -5.44
C TYR A 49 4.10 -4.00 -4.02
N CYS A 50 3.64 -2.77 -3.88
CA CYS A 50 3.44 -2.15 -2.57
C CYS A 50 1.98 -1.78 -2.38
N CYS A 51 1.47 -1.88 -1.15
CA CYS A 51 0.23 -1.21 -0.79
C CYS A 51 0.43 -0.27 0.39
N LEU A 52 -0.37 0.79 0.40
CA LEU A 52 -0.47 1.71 1.52
C LEU A 52 -1.75 1.37 2.28
N SER A 53 -1.57 0.74 3.44
CA SER A 53 -2.66 0.21 4.22
C SER A 53 -2.88 1.02 5.50
N GLY A 54 -4.10 1.51 5.68
CA GLY A 54 -4.52 2.17 6.92
C GLY A 54 -4.64 1.17 8.06
N GLY A 55 -3.95 1.41 9.17
CA GLY A 55 -3.98 0.51 10.33
C GLY A 55 -2.84 0.78 11.30
N LYS A 56 -2.62 -0.15 12.23
CA LYS A 56 -1.50 -0.10 13.18
C LYS A 56 -1.08 -1.51 13.58
N ILE A 57 0.18 -1.68 14.00
CA ILE A 57 0.60 -2.91 14.67
C ILE A 57 0.25 -2.80 16.16
N ILE A 58 -0.46 -3.77 16.71
CA ILE A 58 -0.76 -3.90 18.15
C ILE A 58 -0.23 -5.26 18.60
N ASN A 59 0.61 -5.29 19.63
CA ASN A 59 1.20 -6.53 20.16
C ASN A 59 1.91 -7.41 19.11
N GLY A 60 2.47 -6.79 18.06
CA GLY A 60 3.15 -7.51 16.97
C GLY A 60 2.25 -7.97 15.83
N GLU A 61 0.93 -7.78 15.94
CA GLU A 61 -0.05 -8.16 14.92
C GLU A 61 -0.60 -6.95 14.16
N PRO A 62 -0.84 -7.06 12.85
CA PRO A 62 -1.44 -5.99 12.07
C PRO A 62 -2.95 -5.89 12.33
N HIS A 63 -3.39 -4.71 12.74
CA HIS A 63 -4.79 -4.34 12.85
C HIS A 63 -5.11 -3.30 11.77
N PHE A 64 -5.77 -3.75 10.71
CA PHE A 64 -6.13 -2.91 9.59
C PHE A 64 -7.47 -2.19 9.83
N THR A 65 -7.58 -0.99 9.27
CA THR A 65 -8.89 -0.40 8.95
C THR A 65 -9.53 -1.17 7.80
N LEU A 66 -10.84 -1.03 7.56
CA LEU A 66 -11.49 -1.72 6.44
C LEU A 66 -10.84 -1.39 5.09
N VAL A 67 -10.53 -0.11 4.84
CA VAL A 67 -9.82 0.32 3.62
C VAL A 67 -8.40 -0.25 3.57
N GLY A 68 -7.71 -0.30 4.71
CA GLY A 68 -6.40 -0.93 4.81
C GLY A 68 -6.41 -2.43 4.54
N GLN A 69 -7.42 -3.14 5.05
CA GLN A 69 -7.64 -4.56 4.81
C GLN A 69 -7.87 -4.80 3.32
N ALA A 70 -8.71 -3.99 2.68
CA ALA A 70 -8.94 -4.07 1.25
C ALA A 70 -7.66 -3.87 0.43
N ALA A 71 -6.84 -2.87 0.76
CA ALA A 71 -5.56 -2.63 0.08
C ALA A 71 -4.56 -3.78 0.31
N PHE A 72 -4.54 -4.35 1.51
CA PHE A 72 -3.71 -5.52 1.84
C PHE A 72 -4.13 -6.75 1.04
N GLU A 73 -5.43 -7.09 1.04
CA GLU A 73 -5.97 -8.22 0.29
C GLU A 73 -5.75 -8.06 -1.21
N ALA A 74 -5.98 -6.86 -1.75
CA ALA A 74 -5.75 -6.57 -3.16
C ALA A 74 -4.29 -6.80 -3.57
N LEU A 75 -3.33 -6.43 -2.72
CA LEU A 75 -1.91 -6.74 -2.94
C LEU A 75 -1.62 -8.24 -2.79
N ALA A 76 -2.17 -8.88 -1.76
CA ALA A 76 -1.95 -10.30 -1.49
C ALA A 76 -2.44 -11.18 -2.65
N ASN A 77 -3.61 -10.83 -3.20
CA ASN A 77 -4.24 -11.49 -4.34
C ASN A 77 -3.56 -11.21 -5.69
N HIS A 78 -2.73 -10.15 -5.78
CA HIS A 78 -2.03 -9.83 -7.01
C HIS A 78 -0.98 -10.90 -7.33
N GLN A 79 -0.99 -11.43 -8.55
CA GLN A 79 0.00 -12.42 -8.97
C GLN A 79 1.34 -11.75 -9.22
N THR A 80 2.39 -12.27 -8.59
CA THR A 80 3.74 -11.72 -8.73
C THR A 80 4.75 -12.84 -8.93
N PRO A 81 5.89 -12.58 -9.59
CA PRO A 81 6.95 -13.59 -9.69
C PRO A 81 7.54 -14.05 -8.35
N ASN A 82 7.32 -13.30 -7.26
CA ASN A 82 7.84 -13.61 -5.93
C ASN A 82 6.75 -13.42 -4.86
N GLU A 83 6.30 -14.52 -4.28
CA GLU A 83 5.22 -14.55 -3.28
C GLU A 83 5.61 -14.04 -1.89
N THR A 84 6.85 -13.58 -1.70
CA THR A 84 7.26 -12.97 -0.43
C THR A 84 6.44 -11.71 -0.17
N LEU A 85 5.66 -11.72 0.92
CA LEU A 85 4.92 -10.56 1.42
C LEU A 85 5.53 -10.10 2.74
N THR A 86 5.97 -8.84 2.79
CA THR A 86 6.47 -8.20 4.02
C THR A 86 5.47 -7.15 4.50
N ILE A 87 5.11 -7.20 5.78
CA ILE A 87 4.37 -6.11 6.43
C ILE A 87 5.38 -5.22 7.14
N GLN A 88 5.37 -3.93 6.81
CA GLN A 88 6.26 -2.94 7.39
C GLN A 88 5.45 -1.81 8.00
N GLU A 89 5.53 -1.67 9.32
CA GLU A 89 4.95 -0.51 9.98
C GLU A 89 5.71 0.76 9.63
N ILE A 90 4.99 1.82 9.29
CA ILE A 90 5.48 3.16 9.06
C ILE A 90 4.77 4.12 10.00
N LYS A 91 5.57 4.89 10.73
CA LYS A 91 5.13 5.97 11.65
C LYS A 91 6.01 7.19 11.45
N VAL A 92 5.47 8.39 11.68
CA VAL A 92 6.28 9.60 11.74
C VAL A 92 7.23 9.52 12.95
N GLY A 93 8.40 10.12 12.81
CA GLY A 93 9.43 10.14 13.84
C GLY A 93 10.69 10.80 13.30
N GLU A 94 11.80 10.71 14.04
CA GLU A 94 13.05 11.40 13.71
C GLU A 94 13.61 11.04 12.33
N THR A 95 13.46 9.77 11.93
CA THR A 95 13.85 9.33 10.59
C THR A 95 12.77 9.69 9.57
N PRO A 96 13.08 10.44 8.49
CA PRO A 96 12.11 10.77 7.45
C PRO A 96 11.49 9.51 6.82
N LEU A 97 10.18 9.54 6.56
CA LEU A 97 9.44 8.42 5.97
C LEU A 97 10.05 7.92 4.66
N LYS A 98 10.52 8.85 3.82
CA LYS A 98 11.23 8.54 2.57
C LYS A 98 12.44 7.63 2.79
N ASN A 99 13.18 7.84 3.87
CA ASN A 99 14.36 7.04 4.19
C ASN A 99 13.95 5.65 4.70
N LYS A 100 12.88 5.56 5.50
CA LYS A 100 12.30 4.28 5.95
C LYS A 100 11.86 3.43 4.76
N VAL A 101 11.06 4.00 3.85
CA VAL A 101 10.60 3.32 2.62
C VAL A 101 11.78 2.84 1.78
N LYS A 102 12.77 3.70 1.52
CA LYS A 102 13.97 3.31 0.76
C LYS A 102 14.75 2.18 1.44
N ALA A 103 14.87 2.20 2.76
CA ALA A 103 15.56 1.15 3.50
C ALA A 103 14.83 -0.19 3.37
N THR A 104 13.50 -0.20 3.45
CA THR A 104 12.67 -1.40 3.24
C THR A 104 12.83 -1.92 1.81
N LEU A 105 12.72 -1.07 0.78
CA LEU A 105 12.89 -1.45 -0.62
C LEU A 105 14.29 -2.01 -0.92
N LYS A 106 15.35 -1.46 -0.31
CA LYS A 106 16.71 -1.99 -0.49
C LYS A 106 16.85 -3.43 0.01
N LYS A 107 16.27 -3.71 1.18
CA LYS A 107 16.36 -5.02 1.86
C LYS A 107 15.47 -6.08 1.21
N ALA A 108 14.35 -5.66 0.62
CA ALA A 108 13.40 -6.57 -0.01
C ALA A 108 13.97 -7.24 -1.28
N PRO A 109 13.61 -8.51 -1.53
CA PRO A 109 13.93 -9.17 -2.79
C PRO A 109 13.14 -8.56 -3.95
N SER A 110 13.68 -8.66 -5.16
CA SER A 110 12.95 -8.18 -6.35
C SER A 110 11.64 -8.95 -6.55
N ASN A 111 10.68 -8.27 -7.14
CA ASN A 111 9.32 -8.72 -7.45
C ASN A 111 8.46 -9.08 -6.23
N SER A 112 8.90 -8.73 -5.01
CA SER A 112 8.17 -9.03 -3.78
C SER A 112 7.05 -8.04 -3.48
N LYS A 113 6.16 -8.46 -2.58
CA LYS A 113 5.04 -7.68 -2.05
C LYS A 113 5.42 -7.00 -0.73
N ILE A 114 5.07 -5.74 -0.56
CA ILE A 114 5.31 -4.98 0.67
C ILE A 114 4.03 -4.22 1.07
N CYS A 115 3.44 -4.58 2.19
CA CYS A 115 2.35 -3.83 2.80
C CYS A 115 2.93 -2.82 3.80
N PHE A 116 2.81 -1.53 3.48
CA PHE A 116 3.14 -0.48 4.43
C PHE A 116 1.92 -0.15 5.28
N ILE A 117 1.97 -0.46 6.57
CA ILE A 117 0.88 -0.21 7.52
C ILE A 117 1.16 1.04 8.36
N GLY A 118 0.17 1.90 8.51
CA GLY A 118 0.27 3.04 9.40
C GLY A 118 -0.98 3.93 9.40
N ASP A 119 -0.90 5.05 10.11
CA ASP A 119 -1.99 6.01 10.21
C ASP A 119 -2.11 6.87 8.94
N MET A 120 -2.86 6.34 7.97
CA MET A 120 -3.10 6.97 6.66
C MET A 120 -4.09 8.15 6.72
N GLN A 121 -4.83 8.34 7.82
CA GLN A 121 -5.80 9.43 7.97
C GLN A 121 -5.23 10.60 8.79
N GLY A 122 -4.22 10.33 9.62
CA GLY A 122 -3.48 11.35 10.35
C GLY A 122 -2.13 11.65 9.71
N GLU A 123 -1.06 11.20 10.36
CA GLU A 123 0.29 11.70 10.12
C GLU A 123 0.92 11.30 8.78
N LEU A 124 0.38 10.27 8.10
CA LEU A 124 0.91 9.79 6.82
C LEU A 124 0.19 10.36 5.60
N ASP A 125 -0.92 11.09 5.82
CA ASP A 125 -1.72 11.66 4.74
C ASP A 125 -0.88 12.65 3.90
N GLY A 126 -0.96 12.52 2.58
CA GLY A 126 -0.18 13.28 1.61
C GLY A 126 1.34 13.00 1.59
N VAL A 127 1.95 12.61 2.71
CA VAL A 127 3.40 12.37 2.80
C VAL A 127 3.79 11.11 2.06
N LEU A 128 3.07 10.00 2.25
CA LEU A 128 3.38 8.75 1.55
C LEU A 128 3.12 8.88 0.04
N SER A 129 2.06 9.58 -0.37
CA SER A 129 1.82 9.86 -1.79
C SER A 129 2.97 10.63 -2.42
N SER A 130 3.56 11.59 -1.68
CA SER A 130 4.77 12.29 -2.12
C SER A 130 6.01 11.38 -2.18
N VAL A 131 6.18 10.47 -1.20
CA VAL A 131 7.31 9.54 -1.17
C VAL A 131 7.31 8.60 -2.38
N PHE A 132 6.14 8.09 -2.75
CA PHE A 132 5.98 7.18 -3.88
C PHE A 132 5.85 7.91 -5.23
N ASN A 133 5.81 9.24 -5.25
CA ASN A 133 5.54 10.03 -6.46
C ASN A 133 4.22 9.60 -7.13
N ILE A 134 3.18 9.36 -6.32
CA ILE A 134 1.85 9.07 -6.83
C ILE A 134 1.32 10.37 -7.38
N GLU A 135 1.31 10.52 -8.70
CA GLU A 135 0.66 11.65 -9.34
C GLU A 135 -0.80 11.64 -8.91
N LYS A 136 -1.26 12.71 -8.26
CA LYS A 136 -2.70 12.96 -8.10
C LYS A 136 -3.23 13.14 -9.51
N THR A 137 -3.75 12.10 -10.13
CA THR A 137 -4.58 12.25 -11.32
C THR A 137 -5.86 12.93 -10.86
N ILE A 138 -5.86 14.25 -10.90
CA ILE A 138 -7.05 15.08 -10.77
C ILE A 138 -7.86 14.80 -12.03
N HIS A 139 -8.95 14.06 -11.90
CA HIS A 139 -10.03 14.05 -12.87
C HIS A 139 -11.22 14.75 -12.25
#